data_AF-A0A537VMV6-F1
#
_entry.id   AF-A0A537VMV6-F1
#
_cell.length_a   1.000
_cell.length_b   1.000
_cell.length_c   1.000
_cell.angle_alpha   90.00
_cell.angle_beta   90.00
_cell.angle_gamma   90.00
#
_symmetry.space_group_name_H-M   'P 1'
#
loop_
_entity.id
_entity.type
_entity.pdbx_description
1 polymer ?
#
loop_
_entity_poly.entity_id
_entity_poly.type
_entity_poly.pdbx_seq_one_letter_code
_entity_poly.pdbx_strand_id
1 'polypeptide(L)'
;MASVGAALPKLPFEIIPEAPFYIPATGPATRPRRTLKHDDTFLVLDSHGDVGASAGGADGLFHCDTRFLSHLELLLNGTQPLLLGSNVRDDNTQLTVDLTNPDVYF
;
A
#
# COMPACT_ATOMS: atom_id res chain seq x y z
N MET A 1 -60.75 20.27 -5.42
CA MET A 1 -59.96 19.69 -6.54
C MET A 1 -58.52 19.58 -6.09
N ALA A 2 -58.09 18.39 -5.66
CA ALA A 2 -56.69 18.14 -5.30
C ALA A 2 -55.91 17.75 -6.56
N SER A 3 -54.84 18.48 -6.87
CA SER A 3 -53.93 18.12 -7.96
C SER A 3 -52.99 17.01 -7.49
N VAL A 4 -53.04 15.86 -8.15
CA VAL A 4 -52.10 14.76 -7.94
C VAL A 4 -50.77 15.12 -8.59
N GLY A 5 -49.71 15.21 -7.79
CA GLY A 5 -48.34 15.33 -8.28
C GLY A 5 -47.90 14.03 -8.95
N ALA A 6 -47.54 14.10 -10.23
CA ALA A 6 -46.99 12.98 -10.97
C ALA A 6 -45.54 12.73 -10.53
N ALA A 7 -45.25 11.54 -10.01
CA ALA A 7 -43.91 11.09 -9.71
C ALA A 7 -43.13 10.80 -11.01
N LEU A 8 -41.90 11.31 -11.11
CA LEU A 8 -40.98 10.98 -12.20
C LEU A 8 -40.70 9.46 -12.22
N PRO A 9 -40.58 8.84 -13.41
CA PRO A 9 -40.29 7.42 -13.51
C PRO A 9 -38.89 7.13 -12.97
N LYS A 10 -38.80 6.22 -12.00
CA LYS A 10 -37.52 5.69 -11.51
C LYS A 10 -36.93 4.83 -12.63
N LEU A 11 -35.78 5.23 -13.17
CA LEU A 11 -35.01 4.38 -14.08
C LEU A 11 -34.66 3.09 -13.31
N PRO A 12 -34.85 1.91 -13.91
CA PRO A 12 -34.47 0.65 -13.27
C PRO A 12 -32.96 0.66 -13.02
N PHE A 13 -32.56 0.43 -11.78
CA PHE A 13 -31.17 0.17 -11.44
C PHE A 13 -30.82 -1.19 -12.05
N GLU A 14 -30.11 -1.18 -13.18
CA GLU A 14 -29.63 -2.41 -13.82
C GLU A 14 -28.59 -3.05 -12.89
N ILE A 15 -28.99 -4.15 -12.24
CA ILE A 15 -28.11 -4.91 -11.36
C ILE A 15 -27.12 -5.64 -12.27
N ILE A 16 -25.94 -5.06 -12.43
CA ILE A 16 -24.82 -5.73 -13.11
C ILE A 16 -24.46 -6.95 -12.24
N PRO A 17 -24.56 -8.19 -12.75
CA PRO A 17 -24.17 -9.36 -11.99
C PRO A 17 -22.67 -9.26 -11.68
N GLU A 18 -22.29 -9.34 -10.39
CA GLU A 18 -20.89 -9.47 -10.01
C GLU A 18 -20.32 -10.75 -10.64
N ALA A 19 -19.40 -10.60 -11.59
CA ALA A 19 -18.70 -11.73 -12.15
C ALA A 19 -17.80 -12.36 -11.06
N PRO A 20 -17.77 -13.68 -10.91
CA PRO A 20 -16.87 -14.33 -9.95
C PRO A 20 -15.43 -14.09 -10.38
N PHE A 21 -14.67 -13.35 -9.56
CA PHE A 21 -13.23 -13.16 -9.74
C PHE A 21 -12.46 -13.86 -8.63
N TYR A 22 -11.34 -14.50 -8.99
CA TYR A 22 -10.47 -15.19 -8.05
C TYR A 22 -9.36 -14.26 -7.59
N ILE A 23 -9.29 -13.99 -6.28
CA ILE A 23 -8.14 -13.31 -5.67
C ILE A 23 -7.19 -14.39 -5.15
N PRO A 24 -6.00 -14.57 -5.75
CA PRO A 24 -5.04 -15.54 -5.25
C PRO A 24 -4.60 -15.13 -3.85
N ALA A 25 -4.69 -16.05 -2.90
CA ALA A 25 -4.02 -15.89 -1.62
C ALA A 25 -2.50 -15.97 -1.87
N THR A 26 -1.83 -14.82 -1.91
CA THR A 26 -0.37 -14.77 -1.89
C THR A 26 0.11 -15.11 -0.49
N GLY A 27 1.25 -15.81 -0.39
CA GLY A 27 1.89 -16.09 0.91
C GLY A 27 2.13 -14.81 1.72
N PRO A 28 2.35 -14.94 3.04
CA PRO A 28 2.61 -13.79 3.89
C PRO A 28 3.83 -13.00 3.39
N ALA A 29 3.83 -11.70 3.66
CA ALA A 29 4.98 -10.87 3.37
C ALA A 29 6.23 -11.45 4.07
N THR A 30 7.33 -11.52 3.32
CA THR A 30 8.62 -12.01 3.86
C THR A 30 9.19 -11.09 4.94
N ARG A 31 8.77 -9.82 4.94
CA ARG A 31 9.15 -8.81 5.93
C ARG A 31 7.90 -8.13 6.49
N PRO A 32 7.92 -7.73 7.77
CA PRO A 32 6.83 -6.95 8.35
C PRO A 32 6.59 -5.66 7.55
N ARG A 33 5.33 -5.35 7.26
CA ARG A 33 4.96 -4.13 6.56
C ARG A 33 4.72 -2.98 7.53
N ARG A 34 5.10 -1.78 7.11
CA ARG A 34 4.89 -0.50 7.80
C ARG A 34 4.01 0.38 6.93
N THR A 35 3.06 1.06 7.55
CA THR A 35 2.13 1.95 6.83
C THR A 35 2.20 3.35 7.41
N LEU A 36 2.39 4.34 6.55
CA LEU A 36 2.14 5.74 6.84
C LEU A 36 0.87 6.17 6.11
N LYS A 37 0.00 6.92 6.78
CA LYS A 37 -1.27 7.39 6.21
C LYS A 37 -1.50 8.86 6.53
N HIS A 38 -1.88 9.62 5.52
CA HIS A 38 -2.34 10.99 5.64
C HIS A 38 -3.43 11.27 4.60
N ASP A 39 -4.65 11.58 5.07
CA ASP A 39 -5.85 11.78 4.25
C ASP A 39 -6.07 10.63 3.25
N ASP A 40 -6.13 10.96 1.96
CA ASP A 40 -6.30 10.02 0.83
C ASP A 40 -4.99 9.39 0.36
N THR A 41 -3.88 9.70 1.04
CA THR A 41 -2.54 9.19 0.73
C THR A 41 -2.10 8.17 1.75
N PHE A 42 -1.57 7.04 1.30
CA PHE A 42 -0.91 6.08 2.17
C PHE A 42 0.29 5.43 1.49
N LEU A 43 1.27 5.05 2.30
CA LEU A 43 2.52 4.45 1.86
C LEU A 43 2.72 3.14 2.61
N VAL A 44 2.88 2.04 1.87
CA VAL A 44 3.15 0.69 2.40
C VAL A 44 4.58 0.30 2.04
N LEU A 45 5.39 0.01 3.06
CA LEU A 45 6.82 -0.31 2.98
C LEU A 45 7.11 -1.62 3.73
N ASP A 46 8.23 -2.29 3.47
CA ASP A 46 8.76 -3.28 4.42
C ASP A 46 9.50 -2.64 5.60
N SER A 47 10.01 -3.51 6.48
CA SER A 47 10.80 -3.14 7.66
C SER A 47 12.14 -2.47 7.35
N HIS A 48 12.64 -2.51 6.11
CA HIS A 48 13.84 -1.77 5.66
C HIS A 48 13.48 -0.39 5.09
N GLY A 49 12.19 -0.07 5.02
CA GLY A 49 11.71 1.15 4.36
C GLY A 49 11.67 1.02 2.84
N ASP A 50 11.81 -0.20 2.30
CA ASP A 50 11.76 -0.45 0.87
C ASP A 50 10.31 -0.67 0.40
N VAL A 51 10.04 -0.33 -0.85
CA VAL A 51 8.79 -0.57 -1.57
C VAL A 51 9.07 -1.59 -2.67
N GLY A 52 8.38 -2.72 -2.68
CA GLY A 52 8.44 -3.68 -3.79
C GLY A 52 9.78 -4.41 -3.95
N ALA A 53 10.69 -4.30 -2.96
CA ALA A 53 11.99 -4.98 -2.93
C ALA A 53 11.92 -6.38 -2.30
N SER A 54 10.91 -6.64 -1.47
CA SER A 54 10.72 -7.93 -0.80
C SER A 54 9.44 -8.64 -1.26
N ALA A 55 9.52 -9.97 -1.36
CA ALA A 55 8.40 -10.78 -1.83
C ALA A 55 7.19 -10.70 -0.88
N GLY A 56 6.00 -10.69 -1.49
CA GLY A 56 4.71 -10.68 -0.80
C GLY A 56 4.32 -9.29 -0.31
N GLY A 57 3.51 -8.58 -1.07
CA GLY A 57 2.93 -7.31 -0.62
C GLY A 57 2.41 -6.42 -1.74
N ALA A 58 1.38 -5.65 -1.43
CA ALA A 58 0.91 -4.54 -2.24
C ALA A 58 1.64 -3.25 -1.82
N ASP A 59 2.97 -3.28 -1.84
CA ASP A 59 3.77 -2.12 -1.47
C ASP A 59 3.53 -0.98 -2.45
N GLY A 60 3.62 0.25 -1.94
CA GLY A 60 3.54 1.42 -2.79
C GLY A 60 3.11 2.68 -2.07
N LEU A 61 3.31 3.80 -2.75
CA LEU A 61 2.64 5.06 -2.46
C LEU A 61 1.33 5.10 -3.24
N PHE A 62 0.23 5.33 -2.54
CA PHE A 62 -1.09 5.42 -3.12
C PHE A 62 -1.71 6.77 -2.79
N HIS A 63 -2.41 7.35 -3.75
CA HIS A 63 -3.23 8.54 -3.55
C HIS A 63 -4.50 8.40 -4.38
N CYS A 64 -5.67 8.55 -3.76
CA CYS A 64 -6.97 8.38 -4.43
C CYS A 64 -7.03 7.07 -5.26
N ASP A 65 -6.73 5.95 -4.60
CA ASP A 65 -6.70 4.58 -5.17
C ASP A 65 -5.71 4.35 -6.34
N THR A 66 -4.87 5.33 -6.66
CA THR A 66 -3.85 5.21 -7.69
C THR A 66 -2.49 4.95 -7.06
N ARG A 67 -1.77 3.91 -7.51
CA ARG A 67 -0.39 3.65 -7.09
C ARG A 67 0.57 4.56 -7.85
N PHE A 68 1.18 5.52 -7.15
CA PHE A 68 2.15 6.47 -7.71
C PHE A 68 3.60 5.97 -7.62
N LEU A 69 3.90 5.11 -6.64
CA LEU A 69 5.23 4.50 -6.48
C LEU A 69 5.05 2.99 -6.30
N SER A 70 5.72 2.19 -7.12
CA SER A 70 5.67 0.73 -7.07
C SER A 70 6.98 0.09 -6.61
N HIS A 71 8.10 0.83 -6.66
CA HIS A 71 9.40 0.32 -6.27
C HIS A 71 10.29 1.44 -5.73
N LEU A 72 10.93 1.20 -4.59
CA LEU A 72 11.94 2.03 -3.95
C LEU A 72 12.82 1.09 -3.12
N GLU A 73 14.12 1.08 -3.37
CA GLU A 73 15.04 0.19 -2.65
C GLU A 73 16.35 0.93 -2.39
N LEU A 74 16.85 0.85 -1.16
CA LEU A 74 18.19 1.34 -0.83
C LEU A 74 19.21 0.20 -0.90
N LEU A 75 20.21 0.38 -1.76
CA LEU A 75 21.33 -0.56 -1.93
C LEU A 75 22.66 0.16 -1.74
N LEU A 76 23.62 -0.52 -1.10
CA LEU A 76 25.02 -0.12 -1.00
C LEU A 76 25.87 -1.08 -1.82
N ASN A 77 26.49 -0.60 -2.90
CA ASN A 77 27.20 -1.42 -3.89
C ASN A 77 26.37 -2.61 -4.38
N GLY A 78 25.09 -2.38 -4.66
CA GLY A 78 24.15 -3.43 -5.10
C GLY A 78 23.77 -4.46 -4.01
N THR A 79 24.23 -4.26 -2.77
CA THR A 79 23.91 -5.13 -1.63
C THR A 79 22.96 -4.41 -0.68
N GLN A 80 22.00 -5.14 -0.14
CA GLN A 80 21.05 -4.57 0.81
C GLN A 80 21.72 -4.30 2.17
N PRO A 81 21.52 -3.13 2.79
CA PRO A 81 21.96 -2.86 4.16
C PRO A 81 21.32 -3.78 5.20
N LEU A 82 22.00 -3.98 6.33
CA LEU A 82 21.49 -4.79 7.43
C LEU A 82 20.59 -3.96 8.35
N LEU A 83 19.39 -4.46 8.65
CA LEU A 83 18.42 -3.80 9.52
C LEU A 83 18.83 -3.89 11.00
N LEU A 84 19.01 -2.74 11.63
CA LEU A 84 19.19 -2.62 13.09
C LEU A 84 17.85 -2.42 13.81
N GLY A 85 16.94 -1.68 13.21
CA GLY A 85 15.63 -1.40 13.79
C GLY A 85 14.74 -0.58 12.86
N SER A 86 13.43 -0.71 13.04
CA SER A 86 12.44 0.14 12.36
C SER A 86 11.32 0.51 13.33
N ASN A 87 10.97 1.79 13.34
CA ASN A 87 9.91 2.31 14.20
C ASN A 87 9.03 3.31 13.46
N VAL A 88 7.72 3.13 13.55
CA VAL A 88 6.74 4.12 13.12
C VAL A 88 6.41 4.96 14.33
N ARG A 89 6.44 6.29 14.20
CA ARG A 89 6.02 7.17 15.29
C ARG A 89 4.56 6.92 15.66
N ASP A 90 4.24 7.15 16.93
CA ASP A 90 2.88 6.94 17.47
C ASP A 90 1.82 7.80 16.75
N ASP A 91 2.21 8.98 16.26
CA ASP A 91 1.36 9.89 15.46
C ASP A 91 1.26 9.50 13.97
N ASN A 92 1.90 8.40 13.56
CA ASN A 92 1.96 7.91 12.18
C ASN A 92 2.54 8.90 11.15
N THR A 93 3.25 9.94 11.61
CA THR A 93 3.81 10.96 10.72
C THR A 93 5.16 10.57 10.11
N GLN A 94 5.84 9.57 10.68
CA GLN A 94 7.19 9.20 10.29
C GLN A 94 7.46 7.71 10.51
N LEU A 95 8.21 7.12 9.58
CA LEU A 95 8.92 5.86 9.76
C LEU A 95 10.42 6.18 9.83
N THR A 96 11.08 5.69 10.88
CA THR A 96 12.54 5.69 10.99
C THR A 96 13.04 4.27 10.81
N VAL A 97 14.08 4.10 9.98
CA VAL A 97 14.74 2.82 9.76
C VAL A 97 16.23 3.01 9.95
N ASP A 98 16.80 2.29 10.91
CA ASP A 98 18.23 2.30 11.19
C ASP A 98 18.87 1.11 10.46
N LEU A 99 19.80 1.41 9.56
CA LEU A 99 20.49 0.46 8.70
C LEU A 99 22.00 0.54 8.93
N THR A 100 22.70 -0.58 8.85
CA THR A 100 24.17 -0.63 8.90
C THR A 100 24.74 -1.25 7.63
N ASN A 101 26.04 -1.03 7.44
CA ASN A 101 26.81 -1.51 6.31
C ASN A 101 26.64 -3.04 6.15
N PRO A 102 26.36 -3.53 4.94
CA PRO A 102 26.48 -4.96 4.68
C PRO A 102 27.96 -5.38 4.65
N ASP A 103 28.21 -6.68 4.68
CA ASP A 103 29.57 -7.24 4.50
C ASP A 103 29.99 -7.11 3.02
N VAL A 104 30.42 -5.90 2.64
CA VAL A 104 30.96 -5.58 1.31
C VAL A 104 32.48 -5.61 1.35
N TYR A 105 33.08 -6.56 0.62
CA TYR A 105 34.51 -6.65 0.36
C TYR A 105 34.78 -6.17 -1.08
N PHE A 106 35.74 -5.27 -1.26
CA PHE A 106 36.15 -4.69 -2.54
C PHE A 106 37.59 -5.07 -2.89
#